data_AF-A0A2J8U0Y8-F1
#
_entry.id   AF-A0A2J8U0Y8-F1
#
_cell.length_a   1.000
_cell.length_b   1.000
_cell.length_c   1.000
_cell.angle_alpha   90.00
_cell.angle_beta   90.00
_cell.angle_gamma   90.00
#
_symmetry.space_group_name_H-M   'P 1'
#
loop_
_entity.id
_entity.type
_entity.pdbx_description
1 polymer ?
#
loop_
_entity_poly.entity_id
_entity_poly.type
_entity_poly.pdbx_seq_one_letter_code
_entity_poly.pdbx_strand_id
1 'polypeptide(L)'
;MEHWKRKQMRLNYRWDLTGFEEEEEAVKDHPRAEYEARVLEKSLKKESRNKETDKVKLTWRDRFPAYLTNLVSIIFMIAVTFAIVLGVIIYRISMAAALAMNSSPSVRSNIRVTVTATAVIINLVVIILLDEVYGCIARWLTKIEVPKTEKSFEERLIFKAFLLKFVNSYTPIFYVAFFKGRFVGRPGDYVYIFRSFRMEECAPGGCLMELCIQLSIIMLGKQLIQNNLFEIGIPKMKKFIRYLKLKRQSPPDHEECVKRKQRYEVDYNLEPFAGLTPEYMEMIIQFGFVTLFVASFPLAPLFALLNNIIEIRLDAKKFVTELRRPVAVRAKDIGIWYNILRGIGKLAVIIN
;
A
#
# COMPACT_ATOMS: atom_id res chain seq x y z
N MET A 1 6.38 3.79 21.10
CA MET A 1 5.77 2.44 21.22
C MET A 1 5.18 2.18 22.62
N GLU A 2 5.94 2.30 23.70
CA GLU A 2 5.42 2.04 25.06
C GLU A 2 4.27 2.97 25.48
N HIS A 3 4.34 4.25 25.09
CA HIS A 3 3.23 5.18 25.30
C HIS A 3 1.93 4.72 24.62
N TRP A 4 2.02 4.16 23.40
CA TRP A 4 0.86 3.64 22.68
C TRP A 4 0.24 2.45 23.42
N LYS A 5 1.04 1.48 23.88
CA LYS A 5 0.53 0.35 24.68
C LYS A 5 -0.23 0.82 25.92
N ARG A 6 0.35 1.77 26.67
CA ARG A 6 -0.30 2.33 27.87
C ARG A 6 -1.62 3.02 27.54
N LYS A 7 -1.66 3.78 26.43
CA LYS A 7 -2.88 4.45 25.96
C LYS A 7 -3.94 3.44 25.51
N GLN A 8 -3.54 2.41 24.77
CA GLN A 8 -4.43 1.33 24.33
C GLN A 8 -5.06 0.61 25.53
N MET A 9 -4.28 0.24 26.55
CA MET A 9 -4.84 -0.41 27.75
C MET A 9 -5.84 0.49 28.49
N ARG A 10 -5.57 1.81 28.56
CA ARG A 10 -6.52 2.76 29.14
C ARG A 10 -7.82 2.88 28.33
N LEU A 11 -7.73 2.83 27.00
CA LEU A 11 -8.91 2.85 26.13
C LEU A 11 -9.72 1.56 26.26
N ASN A 12 -9.05 0.41 26.33
CA ASN A 12 -9.72 -0.88 26.53
C ASN A 12 -10.50 -0.92 27.85
N TYR A 13 -9.96 -0.33 28.91
CA TYR A 13 -10.67 -0.18 30.18
C TYR A 13 -11.86 0.78 30.07
N ARG A 14 -11.70 1.94 29.40
CA ARG A 14 -12.78 2.94 29.25
C ARG A 14 -13.92 2.50 28.33
N TRP A 15 -13.65 1.60 27.41
CA TRP A 15 -14.59 1.11 26.41
C TRP A 15 -15.10 -0.30 26.73
N ASP A 16 -14.82 -0.82 27.94
CA ASP A 16 -15.24 -2.15 28.42
C ASP A 16 -14.89 -3.29 27.45
N LEU A 17 -13.69 -3.24 26.86
CA LEU A 17 -13.21 -4.22 25.88
C LEU A 17 -12.42 -5.37 26.51
N THR A 18 -12.28 -5.41 27.83
CA THR A 18 -11.44 -6.40 28.54
C THR A 18 -12.03 -7.81 28.55
N GLY A 19 -13.36 -7.95 28.52
CA GLY A 19 -14.07 -9.24 28.44
C GLY A 19 -14.36 -9.72 27.01
N PHE A 20 -13.96 -8.94 25.99
CA PHE A 20 -14.31 -9.21 24.60
C PHE A 20 -13.64 -10.46 24.01
N GLU A 21 -12.60 -11.02 24.65
CA GLU A 21 -11.87 -12.18 24.12
C GLU A 21 -12.73 -13.45 24.04
N GLU A 22 -13.61 -13.67 25.02
CA GLU A 22 -14.52 -14.82 25.08
C GLU A 22 -15.65 -14.69 24.05
N GLU A 23 -16.20 -13.49 23.87
CA GLU A 23 -17.20 -13.19 22.81
C GLU A 23 -16.58 -13.26 21.41
N GLU A 24 -15.36 -12.77 21.23
CA GLU A 24 -14.62 -12.85 19.97
C GLU A 24 -14.35 -14.31 19.60
N GLU A 25 -14.13 -15.20 20.58
CA GLU A 25 -13.94 -16.64 20.35
C GLU A 25 -15.23 -17.35 19.92
N ALA A 26 -16.39 -16.95 20.47
CA ALA A 26 -17.70 -17.43 20.02
C ALA A 26 -18.06 -16.94 18.60
N VAL A 27 -17.70 -15.71 18.24
CA VAL A 27 -17.93 -15.14 16.89
C VAL A 27 -16.91 -15.62 15.86
N LYS A 28 -15.67 -15.94 16.27
CA LYS A 28 -14.62 -16.58 15.42
C LYS A 28 -15.08 -17.89 14.80
N ASP A 29 -16.13 -18.51 15.34
CA ASP A 29 -16.62 -19.80 14.90
C ASP A 29 -17.54 -19.74 13.67
N HIS A 30 -17.83 -18.54 13.13
CA HIS A 30 -18.46 -18.41 11.81
C HIS A 30 -17.39 -18.48 10.69
N PRO A 31 -17.21 -19.63 10.02
CA PRO A 31 -16.30 -19.72 8.89
C PRO A 31 -16.81 -18.88 7.71
N ARG A 32 -15.89 -18.43 6.88
CA ARG A 32 -16.23 -17.67 5.66
C ARG A 32 -17.00 -18.56 4.68
N ALA A 33 -18.04 -18.03 4.04
CA ALA A 33 -18.83 -18.78 3.06
C ALA A 33 -17.99 -19.39 1.91
N GLU A 34 -16.94 -18.69 1.45
CA GLU A 34 -16.01 -19.23 0.44
C GLU A 34 -15.21 -20.45 0.95
N TYR A 35 -14.90 -20.47 2.25
CA TYR A 35 -14.24 -21.61 2.90
C TYR A 35 -15.21 -22.78 3.01
N GLU A 36 -16.45 -22.53 3.45
CA GLU A 36 -17.49 -23.56 3.54
C GLU A 36 -17.84 -24.16 2.18
N ALA A 37 -17.97 -23.34 1.13
CA ALA A 37 -18.23 -23.82 -0.22
C ALA A 37 -17.13 -24.78 -0.71
N ARG A 38 -15.85 -24.46 -0.44
CA ARG A 38 -14.72 -25.33 -0.81
C ARG A 38 -14.65 -26.60 0.04
N VAL A 39 -15.02 -26.53 1.33
CA VAL A 39 -15.19 -27.70 2.19
C VAL A 39 -16.28 -28.61 1.66
N LEU A 40 -17.41 -28.03 1.25
CA LEU A 40 -18.57 -28.74 0.72
C LEU A 40 -18.27 -29.41 -0.63
N GLU A 41 -17.53 -28.73 -1.51
CA GLU A 41 -17.03 -29.34 -2.75
C GLU A 41 -16.13 -30.56 -2.48
N LYS A 42 -15.27 -30.44 -1.45
CA LYS A 42 -14.39 -31.54 -1.05
C LYS A 42 -15.16 -32.68 -0.39
N SER A 43 -16.18 -32.40 0.42
CA SER A 43 -17.03 -33.43 1.02
C SER A 43 -17.80 -34.18 -0.05
N LEU A 44 -18.39 -33.49 -1.03
CA LEU A 44 -19.08 -34.12 -2.17
C LEU A 44 -18.16 -35.03 -2.98
N LYS A 45 -16.91 -34.62 -3.25
CA LYS A 45 -15.90 -35.47 -3.92
C LYS A 45 -15.50 -36.70 -3.09
N LYS A 46 -15.51 -36.60 -1.76
CA LYS A 46 -15.16 -37.70 -0.85
C LYS A 46 -16.33 -38.66 -0.68
N GLU A 47 -17.55 -38.16 -0.60
CA GLU A 47 -18.80 -38.93 -0.50
C GLU A 47 -19.06 -39.75 -1.77
N SER A 48 -18.68 -39.22 -2.93
CA SER A 48 -18.61 -39.97 -4.19
C SER A 48 -17.64 -41.16 -4.15
N ARG A 49 -16.61 -41.14 -3.29
CA ARG A 49 -15.56 -42.18 -3.22
C ARG A 49 -15.68 -43.11 -2.02
N ASN A 50 -16.21 -42.67 -0.88
CA ASN A 50 -16.43 -43.45 0.34
C ASN A 50 -17.63 -42.89 1.14
N LYS A 51 -18.55 -43.77 1.58
CA LYS A 51 -19.74 -43.46 2.41
C LYS A 51 -19.39 -43.25 3.90
N GLU A 52 -18.51 -42.31 4.23
CA GLU A 52 -18.27 -41.93 5.64
C GLU A 52 -18.49 -40.43 5.87
N THR A 53 -19.43 -40.14 6.76
CA THR A 53 -19.89 -38.82 7.22
C THR A 53 -18.98 -38.27 8.31
N ASP A 54 -17.69 -38.18 8.03
CA ASP A 54 -16.74 -37.57 8.96
C ASP A 54 -16.52 -36.09 8.63
N LYS A 55 -16.46 -35.20 9.64
CA LYS A 55 -16.30 -33.75 9.44
C LYS A 55 -14.99 -33.45 8.68
N VAL A 56 -15.08 -33.29 7.36
CA VAL A 56 -13.91 -33.12 6.48
C VAL A 56 -13.28 -31.74 6.70
N LYS A 57 -12.16 -31.69 7.45
CA LYS A 57 -11.30 -30.49 7.52
C LYS A 57 -10.36 -30.47 6.30
N LEU A 58 -10.01 -29.27 5.79
CA LEU A 58 -8.94 -29.14 4.79
C LEU A 58 -7.60 -29.55 5.43
N THR A 59 -7.01 -30.63 4.92
CA THR A 59 -5.75 -31.20 5.42
C THR A 59 -4.57 -30.35 4.98
N TRP A 60 -3.45 -30.41 5.73
CA TRP A 60 -2.21 -29.68 5.42
C TRP A 60 -1.67 -29.98 4.02
N ARG A 61 -1.91 -31.19 3.49
CA ARG A 61 -1.49 -31.63 2.15
C ARG A 61 -2.19 -30.88 1.01
N ASP A 62 -3.43 -30.43 1.21
CA ASP A 62 -4.19 -29.65 0.21
C ASP A 62 -3.84 -28.16 0.26
N ARG A 63 -3.40 -27.68 1.44
CA ARG A 63 -2.97 -26.29 1.64
C ARG A 63 -1.50 -26.05 1.27
N PHE A 64 -0.66 -27.08 1.29
CA PHE A 64 0.75 -27.00 0.91
C PHE A 64 0.99 -26.40 -0.50
N PRO A 65 0.30 -26.84 -1.57
CA PRO A 65 0.48 -26.20 -2.88
C PRO A 65 0.05 -24.73 -2.89
N ALA A 66 -0.98 -24.35 -2.12
CA ALA A 66 -1.40 -22.96 -1.99
C ALA A 66 -0.38 -22.10 -1.21
N TYR A 67 0.28 -22.67 -0.20
CA TYR A 67 1.37 -21.98 0.50
C TYR A 67 2.62 -21.85 -0.37
N LEU A 68 2.94 -22.87 -1.18
CA LEU A 68 4.07 -22.85 -2.09
C LEU A 68 3.86 -21.85 -3.23
N THR A 69 2.70 -21.84 -3.88
CA THR A 69 2.39 -20.85 -4.93
C THR A 69 2.43 -19.42 -4.40
N ASN A 70 2.03 -19.22 -3.15
CA ASN A 70 2.12 -17.94 -2.47
C ASN A 70 3.55 -17.52 -2.15
N LEU A 71 4.40 -18.42 -1.64
CA LEU A 71 5.82 -18.13 -1.44
C LEU A 71 6.50 -17.77 -2.76
N VAL A 72 6.29 -18.58 -3.80
CA VAL A 72 6.86 -18.36 -5.14
C VAL A 72 6.34 -17.06 -5.74
N SER A 73 5.04 -16.77 -5.60
CA SER A 73 4.44 -15.52 -6.09
C SER A 73 5.03 -14.30 -5.36
N ILE A 74 5.18 -14.33 -4.04
CA ILE A 74 5.78 -13.21 -3.30
C ILE A 74 7.25 -13.00 -3.72
N ILE A 75 8.03 -14.08 -3.85
CA ILE A 75 9.43 -13.99 -4.30
C ILE A 75 9.50 -13.41 -5.72
N PHE A 76 8.65 -13.89 -6.63
CA PHE A 76 8.57 -13.37 -7.99
C PHE A 76 8.23 -11.87 -8.00
N MET A 77 7.29 -11.44 -7.16
CA MET A 77 6.89 -10.03 -7.09
C MET A 77 7.99 -9.13 -6.52
N ILE A 78 8.75 -9.63 -5.55
CA ILE A 78 9.96 -8.96 -5.07
C ILE A 78 10.97 -8.87 -6.21
N ALA A 79 11.21 -9.94 -6.98
CA ALA A 79 12.10 -9.88 -8.14
C ALA A 79 11.64 -8.86 -9.20
N VAL A 80 10.32 -8.74 -9.43
CA VAL A 80 9.74 -7.72 -10.31
C VAL A 80 10.02 -6.30 -9.81
N THR A 81 9.90 -6.03 -8.49
CA THR A 81 10.27 -4.70 -7.96
C THR A 81 11.74 -4.36 -8.24
N PHE A 82 12.65 -5.30 -8.04
CA PHE A 82 14.07 -5.09 -8.34
C PHE A 82 14.30 -4.87 -9.84
N ALA A 83 13.63 -5.63 -10.70
CA ALA A 83 13.70 -5.44 -12.15
C ALA A 83 13.19 -4.06 -12.58
N ILE A 84 12.11 -3.55 -11.98
CA ILE A 84 11.58 -2.21 -12.27
C ILE A 84 12.55 -1.12 -11.81
N VAL A 85 13.14 -1.26 -10.62
CA VAL A 85 14.16 -0.31 -10.14
C VAL A 85 15.39 -0.31 -11.06
N LEU A 86 15.86 -1.49 -11.50
CA LEU A 86 16.90 -1.59 -12.52
C LEU A 86 16.48 -0.94 -13.84
N GLY A 87 15.22 -1.09 -14.25
CA GLY A 87 14.66 -0.40 -15.42
C GLY A 87 14.69 1.13 -15.31
N VAL A 88 14.30 1.68 -14.15
CA VAL A 88 14.37 3.13 -13.88
C VAL A 88 15.83 3.63 -13.88
N ILE A 89 16.77 2.82 -13.38
CA ILE A 89 18.20 3.13 -13.42
C ILE A 89 18.70 3.18 -14.86
N ILE A 90 18.37 2.17 -15.67
CA ILE A 90 18.74 2.15 -17.10
C ILE A 90 18.13 3.36 -17.82
N TYR A 91 16.89 3.72 -17.51
CA TYR A 91 16.25 4.92 -18.04
C TYR A 91 17.00 6.21 -17.66
N ARG A 92 17.46 6.34 -16.41
CA ARG A 92 18.28 7.49 -15.99
C ARG A 92 19.58 7.58 -16.80
N ILE A 93 20.26 6.46 -16.97
CA ILE A 93 21.53 6.39 -17.70
C ILE A 93 21.33 6.74 -19.18
N SER A 94 20.28 6.20 -19.81
CA SER A 94 19.99 6.46 -21.23
C SER A 94 19.58 7.91 -21.48
N MET A 95 18.75 8.50 -20.62
CA MET A 95 18.36 9.89 -20.72
C MET A 95 19.53 10.85 -20.49
N ALA A 96 20.40 10.55 -19.53
CA ALA A 96 21.61 11.34 -19.30
C ALA A 96 22.53 11.35 -20.54
N ALA A 97 22.69 10.20 -21.19
CA ALA A 97 23.45 10.10 -22.44
C ALA A 97 22.78 10.86 -23.60
N ALA A 98 21.46 10.71 -23.78
CA ALA A 98 20.71 11.39 -24.84
C ALA A 98 20.73 12.93 -24.69
N LEU A 99 20.58 13.44 -23.46
CA LEU A 99 20.63 14.88 -23.19
C LEU A 99 22.03 15.47 -23.32
N ALA A 100 23.09 14.69 -23.11
CA ALA A 100 24.46 15.11 -23.38
C ALA A 100 24.74 15.33 -24.89
N MET A 101 24.04 14.57 -25.75
CA MET A 101 24.13 14.67 -27.21
C MET A 101 23.26 15.79 -27.81
N ASN A 102 22.40 16.44 -27.02
CA ASN A 102 21.52 17.50 -27.52
C ASN A 102 22.30 18.81 -27.81
N SER A 103 21.99 19.43 -28.94
CA SER A 103 22.67 20.60 -29.50
C SER A 103 22.42 21.92 -28.76
N SER A 104 21.40 21.98 -27.89
CA SER A 104 21.00 23.21 -27.19
C SER A 104 21.83 23.46 -25.92
N PRO A 105 22.58 24.58 -25.83
CA PRO A 105 23.50 24.85 -24.71
C PRO A 105 22.79 25.06 -23.36
N SER A 106 21.56 25.61 -23.36
CA SER A 106 20.74 25.81 -22.17
C SER A 106 20.24 24.51 -21.54
N VAL A 107 20.03 23.48 -22.36
CA VAL A 107 19.68 22.14 -21.89
C VAL A 107 20.94 21.45 -21.35
N ARG A 108 22.11 21.70 -21.97
CA ARG A 108 23.39 21.14 -21.56
C ARG A 108 23.86 21.62 -20.17
N SER A 109 23.61 22.87 -19.80
CA SER A 109 23.97 23.39 -18.47
C SER A 109 23.11 22.82 -17.35
N ASN A 110 21.84 22.48 -17.64
CA ASN A 110 20.86 22.01 -16.66
C ASN A 110 20.59 20.50 -16.70
N ILE A 111 21.36 19.71 -17.47
CA ILE A 111 21.12 18.26 -17.67
C ILE A 111 20.92 17.53 -16.34
N ARG A 112 21.77 17.81 -15.34
CA ARG A 112 21.71 17.09 -14.08
C ARG A 112 20.39 17.32 -13.34
N VAL A 113 19.92 18.56 -13.27
CA VAL A 113 18.68 18.90 -12.59
C VAL A 113 17.47 18.35 -13.35
N THR A 114 17.45 18.46 -14.68
CA THR A 114 16.33 17.97 -15.49
C THR A 114 16.24 16.44 -15.49
N VAL A 115 17.36 15.72 -15.59
CA VAL A 115 17.39 14.25 -15.52
C VAL A 115 17.00 13.76 -14.14
N THR A 116 17.53 14.36 -13.07
CA THR A 116 17.19 13.94 -11.70
C THR A 116 15.72 14.20 -11.39
N ALA A 117 15.19 15.38 -11.73
CA ALA A 117 13.78 15.71 -11.50
C ALA A 117 12.83 14.82 -12.32
N THR A 118 13.06 14.67 -13.63
CA THR A 118 12.19 13.83 -14.49
C THR A 118 12.22 12.38 -14.05
N ALA A 119 13.38 11.86 -13.66
CA ALA A 119 13.48 10.49 -13.20
C ALA A 119 12.85 10.25 -11.82
N VAL A 120 12.89 11.21 -10.89
CA VAL A 120 12.12 11.10 -9.63
C VAL A 120 10.62 11.11 -9.91
N ILE A 121 10.14 11.97 -10.81
CA ILE A 121 8.71 12.05 -11.19
C ILE A 121 8.25 10.75 -11.85
N ILE A 122 9.01 10.23 -12.81
CA ILE A 122 8.68 8.95 -13.47
C ILE A 122 8.67 7.82 -12.46
N ASN A 123 9.66 7.77 -11.56
CA ASN A 123 9.69 6.78 -10.50
C ASN A 123 8.46 6.88 -9.58
N LEU A 124 8.02 8.10 -9.23
CA LEU A 124 6.79 8.31 -8.45
C LEU A 124 5.56 7.77 -9.18
N VAL A 125 5.41 8.05 -10.48
CA VAL A 125 4.28 7.55 -11.29
C VAL A 125 4.28 6.02 -11.35
N VAL A 126 5.45 5.41 -11.54
CA VAL A 126 5.61 3.95 -11.57
C VAL A 126 5.23 3.35 -10.21
N ILE A 127 5.68 3.94 -9.09
CA ILE A 127 5.31 3.48 -7.74
C ILE A 127 3.78 3.51 -7.56
N ILE A 128 3.11 4.59 -7.97
CA ILE A 128 1.65 4.73 -7.84
C ILE A 128 0.92 3.65 -8.65
N LEU A 129 1.31 3.43 -9.91
CA LEU A 129 0.69 2.42 -10.76
C LEU A 129 0.89 1.00 -10.19
N LEU A 130 2.09 0.72 -9.70
CA LEU A 130 2.45 -0.60 -9.21
C LEU A 130 1.81 -0.91 -7.85
N ASP A 131 1.61 0.08 -6.99
CA ASP A 131 0.93 -0.06 -5.69
C ASP A 131 -0.50 -0.60 -5.86
N GLU A 132 -1.23 -0.16 -6.90
CA GLU A 132 -2.58 -0.67 -7.23
C GLU A 132 -2.55 -2.10 -7.74
N VAL A 133 -1.60 -2.41 -8.63
CA VAL A 133 -1.39 -3.78 -9.14
C VAL A 133 -1.07 -4.74 -7.99
N TYR A 134 -0.21 -4.32 -7.06
CA TYR A 134 0.17 -5.10 -5.89
C TYR A 134 -0.98 -5.30 -4.92
N GLY A 135 -1.84 -4.29 -4.73
CA GLY A 135 -3.07 -4.44 -3.97
C GLY A 135 -4.01 -5.50 -4.58
N CYS A 136 -4.13 -5.52 -5.90
CA CYS A 136 -4.95 -6.50 -6.61
C CYS A 136 -4.40 -7.93 -6.47
N ILE A 137 -3.09 -8.09 -6.69
CA ILE A 137 -2.42 -9.38 -6.60
C ILE A 137 -2.44 -9.91 -5.16
N ALA A 138 -2.22 -9.05 -4.15
CA ALA A 138 -2.30 -9.46 -2.75
C ALA A 138 -3.68 -10.04 -2.41
N ARG A 139 -4.76 -9.38 -2.85
CA ARG A 139 -6.15 -9.87 -2.69
C ARG A 139 -6.37 -11.21 -3.38
N TRP A 140 -5.94 -11.32 -4.64
CA TRP A 140 -6.05 -12.56 -5.41
C TRP A 140 -5.28 -13.72 -4.74
N LEU A 141 -4.06 -13.46 -4.27
CA LEU A 141 -3.22 -14.45 -3.62
C LEU A 141 -3.82 -14.94 -2.31
N THR A 142 -4.34 -14.03 -1.48
CA THR A 142 -5.06 -14.43 -0.26
C THR A 142 -6.35 -15.19 -0.53
N LYS A 143 -7.03 -14.91 -1.65
CA LYS A 143 -8.23 -15.65 -2.04
C LYS A 143 -7.90 -17.09 -2.44
N ILE A 144 -6.70 -17.35 -2.99
CA ILE A 144 -6.24 -18.71 -3.30
C ILE A 144 -5.99 -19.52 -2.02
N GLU A 145 -5.40 -18.90 -1.00
CA GLU A 145 -5.06 -19.56 0.27
C GLU A 145 -6.26 -20.10 1.05
N VAL A 146 -7.45 -19.52 0.83
CA VAL A 146 -8.72 -19.84 1.51
C VAL A 146 -8.53 -20.03 3.02
N PRO A 147 -8.28 -18.91 3.74
CA PRO A 147 -8.24 -18.93 5.20
C PRO A 147 -9.62 -19.26 5.79
N LYS A 148 -9.60 -19.81 7.01
CA LYS A 148 -10.80 -20.30 7.71
C LYS A 148 -11.71 -19.15 8.19
N THR A 149 -11.12 -18.08 8.71
CA THR A 149 -11.82 -16.97 9.37
C THR A 149 -11.51 -15.64 8.68
N GLU A 150 -12.43 -14.67 8.79
CA GLU A 150 -12.23 -13.35 8.19
C GLU A 150 -11.06 -12.59 8.83
N LYS A 151 -10.88 -12.71 10.14
CA LYS A 151 -9.70 -12.16 10.84
C LYS A 151 -8.38 -12.69 10.25
N SER A 152 -8.30 -14.00 10.00
CA SER A 152 -7.11 -14.59 9.41
C SER A 152 -6.93 -14.18 7.94
N PHE A 153 -8.02 -13.94 7.21
CA PHE A 153 -7.96 -13.38 5.86
C PHE A 153 -7.37 -11.97 5.88
N GLU A 154 -7.90 -11.08 6.74
CA GLU A 154 -7.42 -9.71 6.86
C GLU A 154 -5.96 -9.64 7.30
N GLU A 155 -5.55 -10.38 8.33
CA GLU A 155 -4.16 -10.37 8.81
C GLU A 155 -3.16 -10.81 7.72
N ARG A 156 -3.49 -11.87 6.96
CA ARG A 156 -2.63 -12.34 5.87
C ARG A 156 -2.61 -11.37 4.70
N LEU A 157 -3.76 -10.75 4.38
CA LEU A 157 -3.85 -9.75 3.32
C LEU A 157 -3.01 -8.52 3.66
N ILE A 158 -3.17 -8.01 4.90
CA ILE A 158 -2.40 -6.87 5.41
C ILE A 158 -0.91 -7.16 5.33
N PHE A 159 -0.46 -8.31 5.81
CA PHE A 159 0.96 -8.65 5.82
C PHE A 159 1.57 -8.73 4.41
N LYS A 160 0.87 -9.37 3.46
CA LYS A 160 1.34 -9.47 2.06
C LYS A 160 1.34 -8.14 1.34
N ALA A 161 0.23 -7.40 1.46
CA ALA A 161 0.11 -6.09 0.85
C ALA A 161 1.17 -5.13 1.42
N PHE A 162 1.41 -5.17 2.72
CA PHE A 162 2.45 -4.39 3.38
C PHE A 162 3.85 -4.74 2.84
N LEU A 163 4.21 -6.03 2.78
CA LEU A 163 5.53 -6.42 2.26
C LEU A 163 5.77 -5.94 0.83
N LEU A 164 4.78 -6.11 -0.06
CA LEU A 164 4.91 -5.68 -1.45
C LEU A 164 5.01 -4.15 -1.57
N LYS A 165 4.17 -3.42 -0.85
CA LYS A 165 4.20 -1.94 -0.83
C LYS A 165 5.48 -1.40 -0.17
N PHE A 166 5.98 -2.07 0.87
CA PHE A 166 7.24 -1.74 1.53
C PHE A 166 8.39 -1.87 0.54
N VAL A 167 8.55 -3.02 -0.12
CA VAL A 167 9.62 -3.21 -1.10
C VAL A 167 9.49 -2.22 -2.24
N ASN A 168 8.29 -1.99 -2.80
CA ASN A 168 8.10 -1.01 -3.87
C ASN A 168 8.51 0.41 -3.47
N SER A 169 8.01 0.88 -2.32
CA SER A 169 8.19 2.26 -1.88
C SER A 169 9.62 2.55 -1.42
N TYR A 170 10.28 1.59 -0.78
CA TYR A 170 11.61 1.80 -0.17
C TYR A 170 12.78 1.38 -1.06
N THR A 171 12.62 0.44 -2.00
CA THR A 171 13.75 -0.02 -2.84
C THR A 171 14.45 1.11 -3.61
N PRO A 172 13.74 2.06 -4.26
CA PRO A 172 14.39 3.18 -4.92
C PRO A 172 15.21 4.07 -3.96
N ILE A 173 14.77 4.18 -2.71
CA ILE A 173 15.42 5.00 -1.69
C ILE A 173 16.65 4.26 -1.13
N PHE A 174 16.52 2.96 -0.87
CA PHE A 174 17.63 2.10 -0.48
C PHE A 174 18.72 2.04 -1.54
N TYR A 175 18.34 2.02 -2.82
CA TYR A 175 19.30 2.09 -3.91
C TYR A 175 20.14 3.37 -3.86
N VAL A 176 19.48 4.54 -3.77
CA VAL A 176 20.17 5.84 -3.73
C VAL A 176 21.00 6.01 -2.45
N ALA A 177 20.53 5.50 -1.32
CA ALA A 177 21.25 5.61 -0.05
C ALA A 177 22.48 4.70 0.03
N PHE A 178 22.37 3.43 -0.40
CA PHE A 178 23.40 2.41 -0.13
C PHE A 178 24.19 1.97 -1.36
N PHE A 179 23.58 1.90 -2.54
CA PHE A 179 24.20 1.29 -3.72
C PHE A 179 24.75 2.31 -4.71
N LYS A 180 24.15 3.50 -4.78
CA LYS A 180 24.56 4.56 -5.71
C LYS A 180 25.96 5.08 -5.37
N GLY A 181 26.83 5.17 -6.39
CA GLY A 181 28.19 5.71 -6.26
C GLY A 181 29.22 4.82 -5.53
N ARG A 182 28.82 3.68 -4.95
CA ARG A 182 29.74 2.77 -4.23
C ARG A 182 30.52 1.83 -5.17
N PHE A 183 29.96 1.47 -6.32
CA PHE A 183 30.50 0.45 -7.23
C PHE A 183 31.00 0.99 -8.58
N VAL A 184 31.58 2.20 -8.60
CA VAL A 184 31.95 2.88 -9.87
C VAL A 184 33.34 2.47 -10.40
N GLY A 185 34.18 1.87 -9.56
CA GLY A 185 35.56 1.51 -9.93
C GLY A 185 36.53 2.69 -9.78
N ARG A 186 37.71 2.61 -10.41
CA ARG A 186 38.74 3.66 -10.39
C ARG A 186 38.83 4.34 -11.76
N PRO A 187 39.23 5.62 -11.86
CA PRO A 187 39.47 6.25 -13.15
C PRO A 187 40.47 5.44 -13.98
N GLY A 188 40.01 4.88 -15.11
CA GLY A 188 40.78 4.00 -15.99
C GLY A 188 40.26 2.56 -16.06
N ASP A 189 39.59 2.07 -15.01
CA ASP A 189 38.93 0.76 -14.97
C ASP A 189 37.56 0.90 -14.31
N TYR A 190 36.58 1.28 -15.12
CA TYR A 190 35.20 1.47 -14.68
C TYR A 190 34.43 0.16 -14.73
N VAL A 191 33.56 -0.04 -13.73
CA VAL A 191 32.64 -1.18 -13.74
C VAL A 191 31.50 -0.88 -14.70
N TYR A 192 31.45 -1.62 -15.81
CA TYR A 192 30.38 -1.53 -16.80
C TYR A 192 29.31 -2.58 -16.53
N ILE A 193 28.06 -2.14 -16.40
CA ILE A 193 26.89 -3.03 -16.37
C ILE A 193 26.53 -3.40 -17.81
N PHE A 194 26.32 -4.70 -18.07
CA PHE A 194 26.03 -5.27 -19.39
C PHE A 194 27.01 -4.81 -20.50
N ARG A 195 28.29 -4.61 -20.16
CA ARG A 195 29.40 -4.20 -21.05
C ARG A 195 29.25 -2.86 -21.80
N SER A 196 28.11 -2.19 -21.73
CA SER A 196 27.85 -0.94 -22.49
C SER A 196 27.52 0.27 -21.62
N PHE A 197 27.12 0.09 -20.35
CA PHE A 197 26.63 1.19 -19.50
C PHE A 197 27.54 1.42 -18.30
N ARG A 198 28.04 2.65 -18.14
CA ARG A 198 28.81 3.08 -16.96
C ARG A 198 27.88 3.21 -15.74
N MET A 199 28.34 2.73 -14.59
CA MET A 199 27.61 2.86 -13.32
C MET A 199 27.38 4.33 -12.94
N GLU A 200 26.24 4.60 -12.31
CA GLU A 200 25.82 5.97 -11.96
C GLU A 200 26.74 6.59 -10.90
N GLU A 201 27.24 7.79 -11.21
CA GLU A 201 28.07 8.57 -10.33
C GLU A 201 27.25 9.44 -9.38
N CYS A 202 27.86 9.74 -8.24
CA CYS A 202 27.30 10.63 -7.26
C CYS A 202 27.59 12.09 -7.60
N ALA A 203 26.73 13.02 -7.17
CA ALA A 203 27.02 14.45 -7.29
C ALA A 203 28.28 14.84 -6.49
N PRO A 204 28.98 15.94 -6.84
CA PRO A 204 30.22 16.38 -6.17
C PRO A 204 30.05 16.62 -4.66
N GLY A 205 28.85 17.00 -4.21
CA GLY A 205 28.50 17.19 -2.80
C GLY A 205 27.91 15.95 -2.12
N GLY A 206 27.94 14.79 -2.78
CA GLY A 206 27.36 13.54 -2.29
C GLY A 206 25.90 13.31 -2.72
N CYS A 207 25.39 12.12 -2.41
CA CYS A 207 24.09 11.62 -2.88
C CYS A 207 22.98 11.92 -1.87
N LEU A 208 23.33 12.50 -0.72
CA LEU A 208 22.42 12.83 0.36
C LEU A 208 21.38 13.86 -0.09
N MET A 209 21.79 14.88 -0.86
CA MET A 209 20.85 15.87 -1.39
C MET A 209 19.82 15.26 -2.36
N GLU A 210 20.26 14.32 -3.21
CA GLU A 210 19.34 13.61 -4.10
C GLU A 210 18.37 12.74 -3.31
N LEU A 211 18.86 12.08 -2.26
CA LEU A 211 18.03 11.30 -1.33
C LEU A 211 16.99 12.17 -0.62
N CYS A 212 17.38 13.35 -0.13
CA CYS A 212 16.46 14.30 0.51
C CYS A 212 15.39 14.80 -0.45
N ILE A 213 15.76 15.13 -1.68
CA ILE A 213 14.81 15.57 -2.73
C ILE A 213 13.85 14.44 -3.06
N GLN A 214 14.35 13.22 -3.22
CA GLN A 214 13.52 12.05 -3.51
C GLN A 214 12.56 11.74 -2.35
N LEU A 215 13.03 11.74 -1.10
CA LEU A 215 12.18 11.55 0.08
C LEU A 215 11.12 12.65 0.19
N SER A 216 11.49 13.91 -0.06
CA SER A 216 10.56 15.03 -0.01
C SER A 216 9.49 14.92 -1.09
N ILE A 217 9.86 14.57 -2.33
CA ILE A 217 8.91 14.41 -3.44
C ILE A 217 8.03 13.19 -3.21
N ILE A 218 8.55 12.07 -2.69
CA ILE A 218 7.73 10.89 -2.41
C ILE A 218 6.78 11.18 -1.25
N MET A 219 7.25 11.76 -0.15
CA MET A 219 6.40 12.02 1.03
C MET A 219 5.38 13.13 0.78
N LEU A 220 5.76 14.23 0.12
CA LEU A 220 4.84 15.33 -0.21
C LEU A 220 3.99 14.98 -1.43
N GLY A 221 4.59 14.40 -2.48
CA GLY A 221 3.91 14.09 -3.71
C GLY A 221 2.90 12.96 -3.55
N LYS A 222 3.26 11.87 -2.86
CA LYS A 222 2.32 10.77 -2.58
C LYS A 222 1.13 11.29 -1.76
N GLN A 223 1.38 12.05 -0.69
CA GLN A 223 0.31 12.60 0.15
C GLN A 223 -0.57 13.61 -0.60
N LEU A 224 0.04 14.56 -1.31
CA LEU A 224 -0.70 15.64 -1.95
C LEU A 224 -1.49 15.14 -3.17
N ILE A 225 -0.96 14.16 -3.90
CA ILE A 225 -1.66 13.52 -5.02
C ILE A 225 -2.73 12.55 -4.50
N GLN A 226 -2.45 11.70 -3.51
CA GLN A 226 -3.46 10.78 -2.99
C GLN A 226 -4.59 11.49 -2.23
N ASN A 227 -4.29 12.42 -1.32
CA ASN A 227 -5.32 13.14 -0.54
C ASN A 227 -6.21 14.00 -1.44
N ASN A 228 -5.63 14.87 -2.27
CA ASN A 228 -6.45 15.81 -3.03
C ASN A 228 -7.13 15.16 -4.24
N LEU A 229 -6.48 14.19 -4.89
CA LEU A 229 -6.90 13.70 -6.20
C LEU A 229 -7.64 12.36 -6.11
N PHE A 230 -7.18 11.44 -5.27
CA PHE A 230 -7.84 10.14 -5.14
C PHE A 230 -8.90 10.15 -4.04
N GLU A 231 -8.63 10.73 -2.87
CA GLU A 231 -9.57 10.70 -1.76
C GLU A 231 -10.77 11.64 -1.97
N ILE A 232 -10.54 12.90 -2.36
CA ILE A 232 -11.61 13.85 -2.68
C ILE A 232 -12.13 13.65 -4.11
N GLY A 233 -11.24 13.30 -5.04
CA GLY A 233 -11.56 13.28 -6.47
C GLY A 233 -12.31 12.02 -6.92
N ILE A 234 -11.93 10.81 -6.47
CA ILE A 234 -12.62 9.57 -6.89
C ILE A 234 -14.10 9.57 -6.46
N PRO A 235 -14.47 9.86 -5.20
CA PRO A 235 -15.86 9.82 -4.78
C PRO A 235 -16.72 10.83 -5.54
N LYS A 236 -16.20 12.05 -5.73
CA LYS A 236 -16.89 13.08 -6.53
C LYS A 236 -17.03 12.70 -8.00
N MET A 237 -15.98 12.12 -8.60
CA MET A 237 -16.00 11.68 -9.98
C MET A 237 -16.96 10.51 -10.19
N LYS A 238 -16.96 9.50 -9.30
CA LYS A 238 -17.92 8.40 -9.31
C LYS A 238 -19.35 8.91 -9.16
N LYS A 239 -19.59 9.85 -8.24
CA LYS A 239 -20.89 10.50 -8.06
C LYS A 239 -21.32 11.26 -9.32
N PHE A 240 -20.41 11.96 -9.98
CA PHE A 240 -20.66 12.67 -11.23
C PHE A 240 -21.00 11.69 -12.38
N ILE A 241 -20.24 10.60 -12.53
CA ILE A 241 -20.52 9.55 -13.53
C ILE A 241 -21.88 8.89 -13.27
N ARG A 242 -22.22 8.61 -12.01
CA ARG A 242 -23.52 8.05 -11.62
C ARG A 242 -24.66 9.02 -11.92
N TYR A 243 -24.47 10.31 -11.65
CA TYR A 243 -25.42 11.37 -11.99
C TYR A 243 -25.65 11.45 -13.51
N LEU A 244 -24.58 11.41 -14.32
CA LEU A 244 -24.69 11.41 -15.78
C LEU A 244 -25.42 10.18 -16.31
N LYS A 245 -25.15 8.98 -15.77
CA LYS A 245 -25.88 7.75 -16.14
C LYS A 245 -27.37 7.83 -15.80
N LEU A 246 -27.70 8.33 -14.61
CA LEU A 246 -29.10 8.52 -14.17
C LEU A 246 -29.83 9.56 -15.03
N LYS A 247 -29.19 10.70 -15.34
CA LYS A 247 -29.77 11.74 -16.21
C LYS A 247 -30.03 11.23 -17.63
N ARG A 248 -29.20 10.30 -18.13
CA ARG A 248 -29.38 9.67 -19.45
C ARG A 248 -30.54 8.66 -19.50
N GLN A 249 -30.96 8.12 -18.36
CA GLN A 249 -32.00 7.08 -18.26
C GLN A 249 -33.38 7.62 -17.80
N SER A 250 -33.50 8.90 -17.43
CA SER A 250 -34.74 9.45 -16.85
C SER A 250 -35.62 10.13 -17.92
N PRO A 251 -36.91 9.76 -18.10
CA PRO A 251 -37.90 10.55 -18.85
C PRO A 251 -38.30 11.84 -18.09
N PRO A 252 -38.87 12.86 -18.76
CA PRO A 252 -39.09 14.20 -18.20
C PRO A 252 -40.12 14.28 -17.04
N ASP A 253 -40.97 13.28 -16.84
CA ASP A 253 -42.10 13.33 -15.89
C ASP A 253 -41.73 13.04 -14.42
N HIS A 254 -40.44 13.04 -14.05
CA HIS A 254 -39.97 12.71 -12.69
C HIS A 254 -39.61 13.90 -11.81
N GLU A 255 -39.84 15.15 -12.24
CA GLU A 255 -39.39 16.34 -11.50
C GLU A 255 -40.14 16.59 -10.17
N GLU A 256 -41.38 16.12 -10.01
CA GLU A 256 -42.16 16.35 -8.76
C GLU A 256 -41.82 15.39 -7.62
N CYS A 257 -41.42 14.14 -7.91
CA CYS A 257 -41.06 13.14 -6.90
C CYS A 257 -39.67 13.41 -6.26
N VAL A 258 -38.84 14.23 -6.91
CA VAL A 258 -37.45 14.52 -6.49
C VAL A 258 -37.38 15.32 -5.17
N LYS A 259 -38.46 15.98 -4.75
CA LYS A 259 -38.44 16.89 -3.58
C LYS A 259 -38.41 16.18 -2.22
N ARG A 260 -38.67 14.87 -2.12
CA ARG A 260 -38.64 14.14 -0.84
C ARG A 260 -37.97 12.77 -0.98
N LYS A 261 -36.69 12.75 -1.37
CA LYS A 261 -35.89 11.52 -1.34
C LYS A 261 -35.93 10.90 0.04
N GLN A 262 -36.27 9.62 0.10
CA GLN A 262 -36.34 8.87 1.34
C GLN A 262 -34.92 8.69 1.88
N ARG A 263 -34.74 8.70 3.21
CA ARG A 263 -33.39 8.72 3.84
C ARG A 263 -32.48 7.58 3.36
N TYR A 264 -33.02 6.37 3.20
CA TYR A 264 -32.25 5.23 2.70
C TYR A 264 -31.77 5.42 1.25
N GLU A 265 -32.47 6.19 0.42
CA GLU A 265 -32.06 6.45 -0.97
C GLU A 265 -30.87 7.41 -1.02
N VAL A 266 -30.82 8.36 -0.09
CA VAL A 266 -29.68 9.25 0.09
C VAL A 266 -28.45 8.43 0.50
N ASP A 267 -28.60 7.55 1.48
CA ASP A 267 -27.51 6.68 1.95
C ASP A 267 -27.07 5.68 0.87
N TYR A 268 -27.99 5.16 0.06
CA TYR A 268 -27.66 4.28 -1.07
C TYR A 268 -26.89 4.99 -2.20
N ASN A 269 -26.90 6.32 -2.24
CA ASN A 269 -26.09 7.07 -3.19
C ASN A 269 -24.64 7.24 -2.76
N LEU A 270 -24.32 7.03 -1.47
CA LEU A 270 -22.96 7.08 -0.93
C LEU A 270 -22.16 5.80 -1.28
N GLU A 271 -20.83 5.89 -1.22
CA GLU A 271 -19.95 4.74 -1.46
C GLU A 271 -19.94 3.79 -0.24
N PRO A 272 -19.83 2.47 -0.47
CA PRO A 272 -19.68 1.51 0.62
C PRO A 272 -18.32 1.64 1.31
N PHE A 273 -18.28 1.38 2.61
CA PHE A 273 -17.05 1.38 3.39
C PHE A 273 -16.18 0.16 3.04
N ALA A 274 -14.92 0.40 2.65
CA ALA A 274 -13.98 -0.63 2.15
C ALA A 274 -13.01 -1.17 3.22
N GLY A 275 -13.26 -0.89 4.50
CA GLY A 275 -12.37 -1.23 5.62
C GLY A 275 -11.39 -0.11 5.96
N LEU A 276 -10.60 -0.29 7.03
CA LEU A 276 -9.58 0.66 7.51
C LEU A 276 -8.16 0.31 7.03
N THR A 277 -8.00 -0.79 6.28
CA THR A 277 -6.67 -1.31 5.97
C THR A 277 -5.86 -0.41 5.03
N PRO A 278 -6.44 0.27 4.01
CA PRO A 278 -5.71 1.24 3.21
C PRO A 278 -5.23 2.45 4.02
N GLU A 279 -6.07 2.97 4.92
CA GLU A 279 -5.76 4.14 5.77
C GLU A 279 -4.61 3.83 6.75
N TYR A 280 -4.65 2.67 7.41
CA TYR A 280 -3.54 2.24 8.26
C TYR A 280 -2.26 1.98 7.48
N MET A 281 -2.37 1.43 6.26
CA MET A 281 -1.21 1.18 5.40
C MET A 281 -0.46 2.47 5.09
N GLU A 282 -1.18 3.53 4.75
CA GLU A 282 -0.60 4.83 4.46
C GLU A 282 0.17 5.40 5.65
N MET A 283 -0.46 5.41 6.83
CA MET A 283 0.15 5.88 8.07
C MET A 283 1.41 5.10 8.45
N ILE A 284 1.43 3.78 8.22
CA ILE A 284 2.57 2.93 8.58
C ILE A 284 3.74 3.08 7.59
N ILE A 285 3.43 3.27 6.31
CA ILE A 285 4.45 3.62 5.32
C ILE A 285 5.02 5.02 5.63
N GLN A 286 4.21 6.00 6.02
CA GLN A 286 4.71 7.29 6.48
C GLN A 286 5.61 7.16 7.72
N PHE A 287 5.20 6.34 8.70
CA PHE A 287 6.03 6.06 9.88
C PHE A 287 7.40 5.46 9.50
N GLY A 288 7.45 4.58 8.50
CA GLY A 288 8.71 4.03 8.02
C GLY A 288 9.58 5.07 7.31
N PHE A 289 9.02 5.98 6.50
CA PHE A 289 9.80 7.08 5.92
C PHE A 289 10.44 7.97 7.00
N VAL A 290 9.69 8.28 8.06
CA VAL A 290 10.21 9.08 9.17
C VAL A 290 11.28 8.31 9.94
N THR A 291 11.04 7.04 10.29
CA THR A 291 11.95 6.33 11.20
C THR A 291 13.19 5.77 10.51
N LEU A 292 13.08 5.27 9.27
CA LEU A 292 14.20 4.63 8.56
C LEU A 292 15.20 5.61 7.98
N PHE A 293 14.80 6.86 7.70
CA PHE A 293 15.64 7.84 6.97
C PHE A 293 15.80 9.16 7.71
N VAL A 294 15.54 9.20 9.02
CA VAL A 294 15.67 10.44 9.83
C VAL A 294 17.12 10.94 9.86
N ALA A 295 18.10 10.03 9.87
CA ALA A 295 19.52 10.40 9.86
C ALA A 295 19.91 11.20 8.61
N SER A 296 19.28 10.89 7.47
CA SER A 296 19.52 11.58 6.20
C SER A 296 18.68 12.85 6.05
N PHE A 297 17.44 12.86 6.57
CA PHE A 297 16.52 13.99 6.42
C PHE A 297 15.84 14.38 7.74
N PRO A 298 16.41 15.32 8.51
CA PRO A 298 15.94 15.65 9.86
C PRO A 298 14.59 16.38 9.88
N LEU A 299 14.17 16.98 8.76
CA LEU A 299 12.88 17.67 8.64
C LEU A 299 11.71 16.71 8.34
N ALA A 300 11.96 15.41 8.16
CA ALA A 300 10.91 14.43 7.90
C ALA A 300 9.77 14.43 8.94
N PRO A 301 10.05 14.49 10.26
CA PRO A 301 9.00 14.50 11.28
C PRO A 301 8.09 15.74 11.20
N LEU A 302 8.61 16.89 10.76
CA LEU A 302 7.82 18.12 10.62
C LEU A 302 6.77 17.97 9.51
N PHE A 303 7.19 17.46 8.34
CA PHE A 303 6.25 17.21 7.24
C PHE A 303 5.24 16.12 7.59
N ALA A 304 5.67 15.06 8.28
CA ALA A 304 4.75 14.05 8.78
C ALA A 304 3.71 14.63 9.76
N LEU A 305 4.10 15.57 10.63
CA LEU A 305 3.17 16.23 11.55
C LEU A 305 2.14 17.08 10.80
N LEU A 306 2.57 17.88 9.83
CA LEU A 306 1.66 18.69 9.01
C LEU A 306 0.67 17.81 8.23
N ASN A 307 1.16 16.73 7.63
CA ASN A 307 0.32 15.76 6.94
C ASN A 307 -0.71 15.16 7.90
N ASN A 308 -0.30 14.68 9.08
CA ASN A 308 -1.23 14.09 10.05
C ASN A 308 -2.33 15.07 10.52
N ILE A 309 -2.03 16.36 10.64
CA ILE A 309 -3.04 17.38 11.00
C ILE A 309 -4.12 17.49 9.93
N ILE A 310 -3.71 17.52 8.65
CA ILE A 310 -4.62 17.60 7.51
C ILE A 310 -5.40 16.28 7.38
N GLU A 311 -4.70 15.16 7.50
CA GLU A 311 -5.24 13.80 7.36
C GLU A 311 -6.40 13.54 8.30
N ILE A 312 -6.23 13.83 9.59
CA ILE A 312 -7.29 13.64 10.61
C ILE A 312 -8.58 14.38 10.22
N ARG A 313 -8.48 15.55 9.58
CA ARG A 313 -9.64 16.35 9.16
C ARG A 313 -10.25 15.82 7.85
N LEU A 314 -9.42 15.39 6.90
CA LEU A 314 -9.87 14.81 5.64
C LEU A 314 -10.57 13.47 5.86
N ASP A 315 -9.96 12.57 6.63
CA ASP A 315 -10.56 11.30 7.03
C ASP A 315 -11.92 11.52 7.73
N ALA A 316 -11.97 12.44 8.70
CA ALA A 316 -13.21 12.75 9.40
C ALA A 316 -14.30 13.26 8.43
N LYS A 317 -13.93 14.09 7.45
CA LYS A 317 -14.85 14.57 6.42
C LYS A 317 -15.31 13.45 5.49
N LYS A 318 -14.41 12.56 5.06
CA LYS A 318 -14.71 11.37 4.24
C LYS A 318 -15.74 10.48 4.95
N PHE A 319 -15.52 10.19 6.23
CA PHE A 319 -16.46 9.39 7.05
C PHE A 319 -17.83 10.04 7.24
N VAL A 320 -17.89 11.36 7.38
CA VAL A 320 -19.16 12.07 7.64
C VAL A 320 -19.94 12.36 6.35
N THR A 321 -19.27 12.59 5.22
CA THR A 321 -19.92 13.16 4.01
C THR A 321 -19.95 12.24 2.79
N GLU A 322 -19.04 11.28 2.66
CA GLU A 322 -18.85 10.53 1.41
C GLU A 322 -19.13 9.02 1.53
N LEU A 323 -18.94 8.47 2.74
CA LEU A 323 -19.11 7.05 3.01
C LEU A 323 -20.45 6.73 3.67
N ARG A 324 -20.97 5.53 3.37
CA ARG A 324 -22.05 4.94 4.18
C ARG A 324 -21.53 4.58 5.56
N ARG A 325 -22.41 4.71 6.56
CA ARG A 325 -22.09 4.36 7.95
C ARG A 325 -21.62 2.90 8.02
N PRO A 326 -20.40 2.62 8.51
CA PRO A 326 -19.93 1.26 8.69
C PRO A 326 -20.67 0.57 9.84
N VAL A 327 -20.71 -0.76 9.79
CA VAL A 327 -21.18 -1.58 10.91
C VAL A 327 -20.16 -1.46 12.04
N ALA A 328 -20.62 -1.16 13.25
CA ALA A 328 -19.74 -1.01 14.40
C ALA A 328 -19.19 -2.37 14.82
N VAL A 329 -17.90 -2.59 14.59
CA VAL A 329 -17.16 -3.79 15.04
C VAL A 329 -16.30 -3.40 16.24
N ARG A 330 -16.40 -4.17 17.32
CA ARG A 330 -15.55 -4.00 18.51
C ARG A 330 -14.19 -4.64 18.25
N ALA A 331 -13.11 -3.93 18.59
CA ALA A 331 -11.74 -4.42 18.49
C ALA A 331 -10.91 -3.91 19.66
N LYS A 332 -10.12 -4.80 20.30
CA LYS A 332 -9.30 -4.50 21.48
C LYS A 332 -7.93 -3.88 21.16
N ASP A 333 -7.49 -4.02 19.91
CA ASP A 333 -6.17 -3.60 19.48
C ASP A 333 -6.17 -3.22 18.00
N ILE A 334 -5.05 -2.66 17.55
CA ILE A 334 -4.79 -2.39 16.13
C ILE A 334 -4.38 -3.66 15.36
N GLY A 335 -4.41 -4.84 16.00
CA GLY A 335 -4.02 -6.11 15.38
C GLY A 335 -2.56 -6.17 14.90
N ILE A 336 -2.38 -6.76 13.71
CA ILE A 336 -1.07 -7.05 13.10
C ILE A 336 -0.20 -5.80 12.89
N TRP A 337 -0.81 -4.62 12.79
CA TRP A 337 -0.13 -3.35 12.59
C TRP A 337 0.87 -3.03 13.72
N TYR A 338 0.57 -3.43 14.96
CA TYR A 338 1.50 -3.24 16.07
C TYR A 338 2.82 -4.01 15.87
N ASN A 339 2.73 -5.25 15.37
CA ASN A 339 3.89 -6.09 15.09
C ASN A 339 4.70 -5.51 13.92
N ILE A 340 4.03 -4.98 12.90
CA ILE A 340 4.68 -4.30 11.77
C ILE A 340 5.43 -3.06 12.24
N LEU A 341 4.80 -2.18 13.03
CA LEU A 341 5.44 -1.00 13.59
C LEU A 341 6.65 -1.34 14.46
N ARG A 342 6.57 -2.41 15.27
CA ARG A 342 7.68 -2.90 16.07
C ARG A 342 8.82 -3.43 15.20
N GLY A 343 8.50 -4.10 14.10
CA GLY A 343 9.46 -4.58 13.10
C GLY A 343 10.21 -3.43 12.44
N ILE A 344 9.47 -2.46 11.89
CA ILE A 344 10.05 -1.25 11.28
C ILE A 344 10.91 -0.49 12.29
N GLY A 345 10.45 -0.31 13.52
CA GLY A 345 11.21 0.40 14.55
C GLY A 345 12.53 -0.27 14.92
N LYS A 346 12.60 -1.61 14.89
CA LYS A 346 13.87 -2.33 15.07
C LYS A 346 14.77 -2.21 13.84
N LEU A 347 14.19 -2.31 12.64
CA LEU A 347 14.93 -2.18 11.39
C LEU A 347 15.51 -0.77 11.22
N ALA A 348 14.81 0.25 11.71
CA ALA A 348 15.29 1.64 11.71
C ALA A 348 16.61 1.82 12.46
N VAL A 349 16.87 1.06 13.52
CA VAL A 349 18.13 1.15 14.28
C VAL A 349 19.31 0.61 13.47
N ILE A 350 19.08 -0.30 12.53
CA ILE A 350 20.13 -0.88 11.69
C ILE A 350 20.42 0.02 10.48
N ILE A 351 19.40 0.71 9.98
CA ILE A 351 19.49 1.52 8.75
C ILE A 351 20.03 2.92 9.02
N ASN A 352 19.65 3.56 10.12
CA ASN A 352 20.25 4.82 10.57
C ASN A 352 21.61 4.55 11.20
#